data_AF-A0A3D5UQB4-F1
#
_entry.id   AF-A0A3D5UQB4-F1
#
_cell.length_a   1.000
_cell.length_b   1.000
_cell.length_c   1.000
_cell.angle_alpha   90.00
_cell.angle_beta   90.00
_cell.angle_gamma   90.00
#
_symmetry.space_group_name_H-M   'P 1'
#
loop_
_entity.id
_entity.type
_entity.pdbx_description
1 polymer ?
#
loop_
_entity_poly.entity_id
_entity_poly.type
_entity_poly.pdbx_seq_one_letter_code
_entity_poly.pdbx_strand_id
1 'polypeptide(L)'
;VDAVDCEKYRTINRDKAKSPEEKDEMTRQAMTVDYYLMSPNALTQEGELVNIDGKGNRVAALCYGPKYVIVIAGMNKLAQDRENGIWRSQNIASPKNTLRIGKQTPCSVTGECGDCYGDESICSQIVITRRSGVKNRIKVILVGEELGY
;
A
#
# COMPACT_ATOMS: atom_id res chain seq x y z
N VAL A 1 -14.86 -0.57 0.93
CA VAL A 1 -14.84 -2.00 1.33
C VAL A 1 -16.26 -2.54 1.38
N ASP A 2 -17.22 -1.72 1.78
CA ASP A 2 -18.65 -2.06 1.88
C ASP A 2 -19.24 -2.64 0.59
N ALA A 3 -18.80 -2.17 -0.58
CA ALA A 3 -19.25 -2.72 -1.86
C ALA A 3 -18.85 -4.20 -2.10
N VAL A 4 -17.80 -4.70 -1.44
CA VAL A 4 -17.38 -6.11 -1.55
C VAL A 4 -17.77 -6.94 -0.33
N ASP A 5 -18.11 -6.30 0.78
CA ASP A 5 -18.57 -6.91 2.03
C ASP A 5 -20.08 -7.24 1.92
N CYS A 6 -20.39 -8.20 1.06
CA CYS A 6 -21.74 -8.67 0.76
C CYS A 6 -21.77 -10.19 0.63
N GLU A 7 -22.97 -10.79 0.59
CA GLU A 7 -23.14 -12.25 0.51
C GLU A 7 -22.48 -12.91 -0.71
N LYS A 8 -22.14 -12.13 -1.75
CA LYS A 8 -21.55 -12.65 -2.99
C LYS A 8 -20.06 -13.00 -2.86
N TYR A 9 -19.35 -12.44 -1.88
CA TYR A 9 -17.90 -12.61 -1.75
C TYR A 9 -17.48 -12.93 -0.32
N ARG A 10 -16.50 -13.83 -0.16
CA ARG A 10 -15.82 -14.01 1.12
C ARG A 10 -14.72 -12.97 1.28
N THR A 11 -14.93 -11.98 2.13
CA THR A 11 -13.95 -10.91 2.37
C THR A 11 -13.11 -11.15 3.61
N ILE A 12 -11.79 -10.96 3.49
CA ILE A 12 -10.88 -10.87 4.64
C ILE A 12 -10.58 -9.39 4.88
N ASN A 13 -11.12 -8.83 5.97
CA ASN A 13 -10.86 -7.45 6.37
C ASN A 13 -10.11 -7.41 7.72
N ARG A 14 -8.79 -7.17 7.65
CA ARG A 14 -7.91 -7.12 8.83
C ARG A 14 -8.26 -6.04 9.86
N ASP A 15 -9.04 -5.03 9.48
CA ASP A 15 -9.47 -3.97 10.40
C ASP A 15 -10.64 -4.43 11.29
N LYS A 16 -11.28 -5.56 10.96
CA LYS A 16 -12.28 -6.24 11.80
C LYS A 16 -11.66 -7.26 12.77
N ALA A 17 -10.35 -7.46 12.74
CA ALA A 17 -9.67 -8.40 13.63
C ALA A 17 -9.80 -7.96 15.10
N LYS A 18 -10.02 -8.93 16.00
CA LYS A 18 -10.24 -8.71 17.43
C LYS A 18 -8.95 -8.79 18.24
N SER A 19 -7.90 -9.40 17.70
CA SER A 19 -6.59 -9.46 18.34
C SER A 19 -5.44 -9.22 17.35
N PRO A 20 -4.23 -8.88 17.85
CA PRO A 20 -3.03 -8.80 17.01
C PRO A 20 -2.71 -10.10 16.27
N GLU A 21 -2.89 -11.24 16.91
CA GLU A 21 -2.64 -12.58 16.34
C GLU A 21 -3.61 -12.88 15.21
N GLU A 22 -4.91 -12.58 15.42
CA GLU A 22 -5.93 -12.71 14.37
C GLU A 22 -5.62 -11.79 13.19
N LYS A 23 -5.21 -10.54 13.46
CA LYS A 23 -4.83 -9.58 12.42
C LYS A 23 -3.64 -10.04 11.60
N ASP A 24 -2.66 -10.64 12.27
CA ASP A 24 -1.46 -11.19 11.63
C ASP A 24 -1.79 -12.42 10.79
N GLU A 25 -2.66 -13.30 11.29
CA GLU A 25 -3.16 -14.46 10.55
C GLU A 25 -3.97 -14.05 9.32
N MET A 26 -4.91 -13.11 9.46
CA MET A 26 -5.64 -12.54 8.32
C MET A 26 -4.69 -11.87 7.30
N THR A 27 -3.58 -11.28 7.78
CA THR A 27 -2.56 -10.70 6.90
C THR A 27 -1.81 -11.76 6.12
N ARG A 28 -1.49 -12.92 6.72
CA ARG A 28 -0.91 -14.06 5.99
C ARG A 28 -1.89 -14.64 4.98
N GLN A 29 -3.17 -14.77 5.34
CA GLN A 29 -4.21 -15.27 4.44
C GLN A 29 -4.37 -14.38 3.20
N ALA A 30 -4.03 -13.10 3.27
CA ALA A 30 -4.02 -12.22 2.09
C ALA A 30 -3.09 -12.71 0.98
N MET A 31 -2.16 -13.64 1.23
CA MET A 31 -1.31 -14.24 0.20
C MET A 31 -2.00 -15.34 -0.61
N THR A 32 -3.09 -15.92 -0.09
CA THR A 32 -3.75 -17.10 -0.68
C THR A 32 -5.14 -16.80 -1.24
N VAL A 33 -5.59 -15.54 -1.19
CA VAL A 33 -6.85 -15.11 -1.81
C VAL A 33 -6.79 -15.09 -3.34
N ASP A 34 -7.93 -15.18 -4.00
CA ASP A 34 -8.00 -15.02 -5.45
C ASP A 34 -7.77 -13.56 -5.88
N TYR A 35 -8.36 -12.60 -5.14
CA TYR A 35 -8.29 -11.16 -5.43
C TYR A 35 -7.78 -10.38 -4.23
N TYR A 36 -6.81 -9.50 -4.46
CA TYR A 36 -6.27 -8.58 -3.47
C TYR A 36 -6.52 -7.13 -3.84
N LEU A 37 -7.16 -6.39 -2.94
CA LEU A 37 -7.38 -4.97 -3.11
C LEU A 37 -6.26 -4.20 -2.41
N MET A 38 -5.63 -3.29 -3.13
CA MET A 38 -4.64 -2.39 -2.55
C MET A 38 -4.66 -1.02 -3.21
N SER A 39 -3.94 -0.09 -2.60
CA SER A 39 -3.62 1.21 -3.17
C SER A 39 -2.12 1.41 -3.09
N PRO A 40 -1.48 2.06 -4.08
CA PRO A 40 -0.06 2.33 -4.02
C PRO A 40 0.23 3.55 -3.16
N ASN A 41 1.50 3.77 -2.82
CA ASN A 41 1.96 5.02 -2.21
C ASN A 41 2.12 6.11 -3.29
N ALA A 42 2.53 5.73 -4.50
CA ALA A 42 2.46 6.57 -5.70
C ALA A 42 2.33 5.71 -6.97
N LEU A 43 1.85 6.29 -8.06
CA LEU A 43 2.04 5.74 -9.40
C LEU A 43 2.73 6.78 -10.29
N THR A 44 3.56 6.36 -11.23
CA THR A 44 4.24 7.27 -12.14
C THR A 44 3.46 7.43 -13.45
N GLN A 45 3.73 8.48 -14.22
CA GLN A 45 3.17 8.67 -15.57
C GLN A 45 3.52 7.51 -16.51
N GLU A 46 4.68 6.87 -16.29
CA GLU A 46 5.13 5.67 -17.01
C GLU A 46 4.45 4.37 -16.53
N GLY A 47 3.49 4.46 -15.61
CA GLY A 47 2.71 3.32 -15.12
C GLY A 47 3.44 2.44 -14.09
N GLU A 48 4.53 2.93 -13.48
CA GLU A 48 5.21 2.22 -12.39
C GLU A 48 4.46 2.46 -11.06
N LEU A 49 4.33 1.42 -10.24
CA LEU A 49 3.79 1.57 -8.88
C LEU A 49 4.94 1.69 -7.88
N VAL A 50 4.87 2.70 -7.01
CA VAL A 50 5.78 2.90 -5.89
C VAL A 50 5.08 2.51 -4.60
N ASN A 51 5.67 1.58 -3.86
CA ASN A 51 5.16 1.15 -2.58
C ASN A 51 6.25 1.21 -1.52
N ILE A 52 5.91 1.80 -0.38
CA ILE A 52 6.72 1.80 0.82
C ILE A 52 6.00 0.99 1.89
N ASP A 53 6.67 -0.01 2.47
CA ASP A 53 6.11 -0.90 3.47
C ASP A 53 7.09 -1.17 4.61
N GLY A 54 6.59 -1.17 5.85
CA GLY A 54 7.38 -1.54 7.03
C GLY A 54 7.49 -3.05 7.18
N LYS A 55 6.34 -3.75 7.25
CA LYS A 55 6.28 -5.22 7.40
C LYS A 55 6.48 -5.99 6.08
N GLY A 56 6.50 -5.30 4.95
CA GLY A 56 6.59 -5.94 3.62
C GLY A 56 5.34 -6.71 3.17
N ASN A 57 4.26 -6.72 3.96
CA ASN A 57 3.11 -7.60 3.72
C ASN A 57 2.26 -7.20 2.50
N ARG A 58 2.07 -5.90 2.21
CA ARG A 58 1.30 -5.51 1.01
C ARG A 58 2.15 -5.72 -0.24
N VAL A 59 3.42 -5.36 -0.19
CA VAL A 59 4.35 -5.56 -1.31
C VAL A 59 4.57 -7.05 -1.60
N ALA A 60 4.55 -7.93 -0.59
CA ALA A 60 4.60 -9.37 -0.82
C ALA A 60 3.37 -9.87 -1.63
N ALA A 61 2.16 -9.41 -1.28
CA ALA A 61 0.95 -9.72 -2.03
C ALA A 61 1.01 -9.16 -3.46
N LEU A 62 1.52 -7.94 -3.63
CA LEU A 62 1.73 -7.33 -4.94
C LEU A 62 2.75 -8.09 -5.79
N CYS A 63 3.91 -8.45 -5.22
CA CYS A 63 5.02 -9.06 -5.95
C CYS A 63 4.75 -10.51 -6.33
N TYR A 64 4.16 -11.29 -5.42
CA TYR A 64 4.00 -12.73 -5.61
C TYR A 64 2.58 -13.24 -5.37
N GLY A 65 1.96 -12.92 -4.22
CA GLY A 65 0.88 -13.72 -3.65
C GLY A 65 -0.38 -13.94 -4.54
N PRO A 66 -1.45 -13.16 -4.38
CA PRO A 66 -2.75 -13.46 -4.99
C PRO A 66 -2.74 -13.57 -6.51
N LYS A 67 -3.69 -14.35 -7.07
CA LYS A 67 -3.83 -14.55 -8.53
C LYS A 67 -4.16 -13.25 -9.26
N TYR A 68 -4.93 -12.38 -8.62
CA TYR A 68 -5.32 -11.07 -9.13
C TYR A 68 -5.08 -9.99 -8.09
N VAL A 69 -4.53 -8.86 -8.53
CA VAL A 69 -4.34 -7.66 -7.70
C VAL A 69 -5.06 -6.50 -8.37
N ILE A 70 -5.99 -5.90 -7.64
CA ILE A 70 -6.70 -4.70 -8.08
C ILE A 70 -6.13 -3.53 -7.29
N VAL A 71 -5.51 -2.62 -8.03
CA VAL A 71 -4.90 -1.41 -7.50
C VAL A 71 -5.86 -0.26 -7.77
N ILE A 72 -6.35 0.37 -6.70
CA ILE A 72 -7.21 1.55 -6.80
C ILE A 72 -6.43 2.74 -6.28
N ALA A 73 -6.27 3.77 -7.11
CA ALA A 73 -5.50 4.97 -6.79
C ALA A 73 -6.26 6.22 -7.21
N GLY A 74 -6.29 7.22 -6.32
CA GLY A 74 -6.76 8.56 -6.67
C GLY A 74 -5.71 9.33 -7.47
N MET A 75 -6.13 10.36 -8.19
CA MET A 75 -5.24 11.21 -8.99
C MET A 75 -4.20 11.95 -8.14
N ASN A 76 -4.50 12.18 -6.86
CA ASN A 76 -3.54 12.71 -5.88
C ASN A 76 -2.28 11.84 -5.72
N LYS A 77 -2.29 10.60 -6.22
CA LYS A 77 -1.17 9.64 -6.16
C LYS A 77 -0.28 9.61 -7.40
N LEU A 78 -0.62 10.35 -8.45
CA LEU A 78 0.18 10.43 -9.67
C LEU A 78 1.45 11.27 -9.44
N ALA A 79 2.58 10.71 -9.81
CA ALA A 79 3.88 11.35 -9.81
C ALA A 79 4.43 11.40 -11.24
N GLN A 80 5.26 12.40 -11.52
CA GLN A 80 5.88 12.58 -12.84
C GLN A 80 6.74 11.36 -13.20
N ASP A 81 7.62 10.95 -12.30
CA ASP A 81 8.58 9.87 -12.48
C ASP A 81 8.78 9.07 -11.19
N ARG A 82 9.72 8.12 -11.23
CA ARG A 82 10.05 7.26 -10.10
C ARG A 82 10.56 8.03 -8.89
N GLU A 83 11.45 8.99 -9.12
CA GLU A 83 12.09 9.76 -8.04
C GLU A 83 11.05 10.60 -7.31
N ASN A 84 10.18 11.28 -8.06
CA ASN A 84 9.02 11.98 -7.53
C ASN A 84 8.03 11.04 -6.83
N GLY A 85 7.85 9.82 -7.33
CA GLY A 85 7.01 8.80 -6.70
C GLY A 85 7.55 8.33 -5.34
N ILE A 86 8.88 8.14 -5.23
CA ILE A 86 9.55 7.82 -3.96
C ILE A 86 9.46 9.02 -3.01
N TRP A 87 9.76 10.22 -3.50
CA TRP A 87 9.67 11.45 -2.72
C TRP A 87 8.26 11.65 -2.15
N ARG A 88 7.21 11.53 -2.98
CA ARG A 88 5.81 11.60 -2.54
C ARG A 88 5.51 10.55 -1.48
N SER A 89 5.97 9.32 -1.70
CA SER A 89 5.76 8.22 -0.77
C SER A 89 6.39 8.52 0.60
N GLN A 90 7.60 9.08 0.65
CA GLN A 90 8.31 9.40 1.89
C GLN A 90 7.85 10.70 2.56
N ASN A 91 7.43 11.70 1.80
CA ASN A 91 7.15 13.05 2.30
C ASN A 91 5.66 13.37 2.41
N ILE A 92 4.78 12.59 1.78
CA ILE A 92 3.32 12.78 1.87
C ILE A 92 2.66 11.54 2.47
N ALA A 93 2.93 10.36 1.89
CA ALA A 93 2.19 9.17 2.28
C ALA A 93 2.65 8.59 3.63
N SER A 94 3.96 8.39 3.80
CA SER A 94 4.52 7.86 5.04
C SER A 94 4.25 8.76 6.26
N PRO A 95 4.41 10.10 6.22
CA PRO A 95 4.15 10.95 7.38
C PRO A 95 2.68 10.92 7.82
N LYS A 96 1.75 10.97 6.87
CA LYS A 96 0.31 10.83 7.17
C LYS A 96 0.00 9.44 7.74
N ASN A 97 0.67 8.39 7.26
CA ASN A 97 0.48 7.05 7.80
C ASN A 97 1.07 6.90 9.21
N THR A 98 2.27 7.41 9.48
CA THR A 98 2.91 7.34 10.81
C THR A 98 2.08 8.05 11.86
N LEU A 99 1.50 9.21 11.52
CA LEU A 99 0.51 9.89 12.36
C LEU A 99 -0.72 9.00 12.62
N ARG A 100 -1.30 8.40 11.56
CA ARG A 100 -2.49 7.54 11.67
C ARG A 100 -2.28 6.32 12.57
N ILE A 101 -1.07 5.75 12.60
CA ILE A 101 -0.75 4.57 13.42
C ILE A 101 -0.02 4.91 14.73
N GLY A 102 0.12 6.20 15.07
CA GLY A 102 0.71 6.66 16.33
C GLY A 102 2.20 6.35 16.49
N LYS A 103 2.99 6.47 15.41
CA LYS A 103 4.45 6.29 15.44
C LYS A 103 5.16 7.62 15.66
N GLN A 104 6.22 7.62 16.47
CA GLN A 104 7.08 8.77 16.79
C GLN A 104 8.32 8.81 15.89
N THR A 105 8.09 8.72 14.58
CA THR A 105 9.13 8.94 13.56
C THR A 105 9.48 10.42 13.42
N PRO A 106 10.68 10.79 12.93
CA PRO A 106 11.00 12.18 12.64
C PRO A 106 9.93 12.87 11.80
N CYS A 107 9.40 12.21 10.76
CA CYS A 107 8.40 12.79 9.88
C CYS A 107 7.00 12.95 10.49
N SER A 108 6.66 12.24 11.58
CA SER A 108 5.42 12.53 12.31
C SER A 108 5.58 13.68 13.30
N VAL A 109 6.81 13.99 13.72
CA VAL A 109 7.11 15.07 14.68
C VAL A 109 7.38 16.40 13.96
N THR A 110 8.19 16.38 12.91
CA THR A 110 8.64 17.58 12.19
C THR A 110 7.83 17.87 10.93
N GLY A 111 7.11 16.89 10.39
CA GLY A 111 6.43 16.99 9.09
C GLY A 111 7.35 16.74 7.88
N GLU A 112 8.64 16.48 8.11
CA GLU A 112 9.63 16.26 7.05
C GLU A 112 10.27 14.87 7.13
N CYS A 113 10.57 14.26 5.98
CA CYS A 113 11.26 12.98 5.97
C CYS A 113 12.68 13.14 6.53
N GLY A 114 12.96 12.47 7.66
CA GLY A 114 14.30 12.43 8.26
C GLY A 114 15.17 11.25 7.82
N ASP A 115 14.80 10.56 6.73
CA ASP A 115 15.47 9.35 6.21
C ASP A 115 15.89 8.35 7.31
N CYS A 116 14.94 8.02 8.18
CA CYS A 116 15.23 7.38 9.45
C CYS A 116 15.37 5.86 9.37
N TYR A 117 16.33 5.34 10.12
CA TYR A 117 16.60 3.90 10.31
C TYR A 117 16.28 3.39 11.73
N GLY A 118 15.61 4.20 12.57
CA GLY A 118 15.23 3.80 13.92
C GLY A 118 14.09 2.78 13.97
N ASP A 119 13.87 2.20 15.15
CA ASP A 119 12.91 1.10 15.40
C ASP A 119 11.45 1.43 15.02
N GLU A 120 11.11 2.71 14.99
CA GLU A 120 9.77 3.21 14.65
C GLU A 120 9.57 3.43 13.13
N SER A 121 10.63 3.31 12.33
CA SER A 121 10.59 3.54 10.89
C SER A 121 9.64 2.56 10.19
N ILE A 122 8.77 3.10 9.33
CA ILE A 122 7.84 2.30 8.52
C ILE A 122 8.28 2.18 7.06
N CYS A 123 9.43 2.76 6.72
CA CYS A 123 9.93 2.87 5.35
C CYS A 123 10.95 1.77 5.00
N SER A 124 10.77 0.57 5.54
CA SER A 124 11.77 -0.50 5.48
C SER A 124 11.95 -1.10 4.08
N GLN A 125 10.88 -1.17 3.28
CA GLN A 125 10.89 -1.73 1.94
C GLN A 125 10.37 -0.69 0.95
N ILE A 126 11.21 -0.31 -0.03
CA ILE A 126 10.82 0.55 -1.15
C ILE A 126 10.80 -0.33 -2.41
N VAL A 127 9.60 -0.61 -2.92
CA VAL A 127 9.39 -1.52 -4.05
C VAL A 127 8.82 -0.75 -5.24
N ILE A 128 9.50 -0.90 -6.37
CA ILE A 128 9.03 -0.41 -7.66
C ILE A 128 8.51 -1.56 -8.49
N THR A 129 7.21 -1.54 -8.80
CA THR A 129 6.58 -2.50 -9.69
C THR A 129 6.51 -1.92 -11.09
N ARG A 130 7.44 -2.35 -11.95
CA ARG A 130 7.54 -1.91 -13.36
C ARG A 130 6.60 -2.64 -14.31
N ARG A 131 6.36 -3.93 -14.04
CA ARG A 131 5.46 -4.79 -14.82
C ARG A 131 5.08 -6.03 -14.01
N SER A 132 4.02 -6.72 -14.44
CA SER A 132 3.78 -8.10 -14.01
C SER A 132 4.42 -9.08 -14.99
N GLY A 133 4.99 -10.17 -14.45
CA GLY A 133 5.39 -11.33 -15.26
C GLY A 133 4.19 -12.13 -15.78
N VAL A 134 3.06 -12.05 -15.08
CA VAL A 134 1.82 -12.75 -15.41
C VAL A 134 0.86 -11.76 -16.07
N LYS A 135 0.51 -12.02 -17.33
CA LYS A 135 -0.42 -11.18 -18.08
C LYS A 135 -1.76 -11.06 -17.34
N ASN A 136 -2.33 -9.85 -17.29
CA ASN A 136 -3.62 -9.55 -16.67
C ASN A 136 -3.74 -9.78 -15.15
N ARG A 137 -2.65 -10.08 -14.43
CA ARG A 137 -2.66 -10.26 -12.96
C ARG A 137 -2.94 -8.96 -12.21
N ILE A 138 -2.29 -7.86 -12.60
CA ILE A 138 -2.43 -6.56 -11.93
C ILE A 138 -3.34 -5.67 -12.77
N LYS A 139 -4.43 -5.18 -12.18
CA LYS A 139 -5.37 -4.23 -12.79
C LYS A 139 -5.30 -2.92 -12.01
N VAL A 140 -4.98 -1.83 -12.69
CA VAL A 140 -4.91 -0.50 -12.09
C VAL A 140 -6.16 0.28 -12.49
N ILE A 141 -6.85 0.84 -11.50
CA ILE A 141 -8.00 1.72 -11.65
C ILE A 141 -7.61 3.07 -11.09
N LEU A 142 -7.52 4.06 -11.99
CA LEU A 142 -7.32 5.47 -11.62
C LEU A 142 -8.67 6.14 -11.45
N VAL A 143 -8.86 6.72 -10.28
CA VAL A 143 -10.07 7.46 -9.93
C VAL A 143 -9.74 8.94 -9.99
N GLY A 144 -10.57 9.72 -10.68
CA GLY A 144 -10.41 11.17 -10.86
C GLY A 144 -10.54 12.03 -9.59
N GLU A 145 -10.48 11.40 -8.42
CA GLU A 145 -10.70 12.01 -7.10
C GLU A 145 -9.44 11.86 -6.23
N GLU A 146 -9.41 12.59 -5.12
CA GLU A 146 -8.38 12.40 -4.10
C GLU A 146 -8.75 11.25 -3.16
N LEU A 147 -8.00 10.16 -3.22
CA LEU A 147 -8.24 8.98 -2.39
C LEU A 147 -7.07 8.71 -1.45
N GLY A 148 -7.38 8.54 -0.16
CA GLY A 148 -6.38 8.29 0.86
C GLY A 148 -5.37 9.44 0.96
N TYR A 149 -4.09 9.10 0.94
CA TYR A 149 -2.99 10.05 1.04
C TYR A 149 -1.78 9.65 0.21
#